data_AF-A0A6C0L9F3-F1
#
_entry.id   AF-A0A6C0L9F3-F1
#
_cell.length_a   1.000
_cell.length_b   1.000
_cell.length_c   1.000
_cell.angle_alpha   90.00
_cell.angle_beta   90.00
_cell.angle_gamma   90.00
#
_symmetry.space_group_name_H-M   'P 1'
#
loop_
_entity.id
_entity.type
_entity.pdbx_description
1 polymer ?
#
loop_
_entity_poly.entity_id
_entity_poly.type
_entity_poly.pdbx_seq_one_letter_code
_entity_poly.pdbx_strand_id
1 'polypeptide(L)'
;MSSSQKLEISSDLPNNIKLEKASLRKMLFVMNALDQGWSIKKSQDSYIFTKKHENRREIFQENYLEDFLFSNFSSDPFEMTKKHD
;
A
#
# COMPACT_ATOMS: atom_id res chain seq x y z
N MET A 1 -6.33 28.15 -4.84
CA MET A 1 -6.31 27.60 -3.48
C MET A 1 -6.98 26.24 -3.55
N SER A 2 -6.20 25.18 -3.73
CA SER A 2 -6.74 23.84 -4.01
C SER A 2 -7.30 23.23 -2.73
N SER A 3 -8.59 22.93 -2.75
CA SER A 3 -9.31 22.26 -1.68
C SER A 3 -8.87 20.80 -1.66
N SER A 4 -7.98 20.43 -0.74
CA SER A 4 -7.66 19.02 -0.49
C SER A 4 -8.90 18.37 0.11
N GLN A 5 -9.51 17.46 -0.65
CA GLN A 5 -10.63 16.65 -0.17
C GLN A 5 -10.14 15.80 1.01
N LYS A 6 -10.63 16.13 2.21
CA LYS A 6 -10.45 15.36 3.43
C LYS A 6 -11.27 14.09 3.29
N LEU A 7 -10.61 12.93 3.27
CA LEU A 7 -11.28 11.63 3.32
C LEU A 7 -11.97 11.51 4.69
N GLU A 8 -13.31 11.58 4.71
CA GLU A 8 -14.10 11.30 5.90
C GLU A 8 -14.38 9.79 5.97
N ILE A 9 -13.63 9.11 6.83
CA ILE A 9 -13.85 7.69 7.17
C ILE A 9 -15.02 7.63 8.15
N SER A 10 -16.06 6.85 7.83
CA SER A 10 -17.29 6.70 8.62
C SER A 10 -17.03 6.18 10.05
N SER A 11 -17.89 6.62 10.97
CA SER A 11 -17.67 6.89 12.40
C SER A 11 -17.71 5.73 13.39
N ASP A 12 -17.30 4.51 13.05
CA ASP A 12 -17.30 3.37 14.00
C ASP A 12 -15.92 2.71 14.17
N LEU A 13 -14.85 3.49 14.03
CA LEU A 13 -13.51 3.03 14.40
C LEU A 13 -13.19 3.48 15.84
N PRO A 14 -12.65 2.62 16.71
CA PRO A 14 -12.23 3.04 18.04
C PRO A 14 -11.31 4.26 17.94
N ASN A 15 -11.57 5.31 18.73
CA ASN A 15 -10.89 6.60 18.68
C ASN A 15 -9.36 6.54 18.91
N ASN A 16 -8.80 5.36 19.16
CA ASN A 16 -7.38 5.13 19.46
C ASN A 16 -6.82 3.93 18.66
N ILE A 17 -7.10 3.85 17.36
CA ILE A 17 -6.37 2.94 16.47
C ILE A 17 -4.94 3.49 16.30
N LYS A 18 -3.99 2.91 17.02
CA LYS A 18 -2.57 3.08 16.75
C LYS A 18 -2.18 2.17 15.59
N LEU A 19 -2.43 2.63 14.37
CA LEU A 19 -1.93 1.95 13.18
C LEU A 19 -0.45 2.33 12.99
N GLU A 20 0.44 1.35 13.07
CA GLU A 20 1.85 1.60 12.82
C GLU A 20 2.08 2.02 11.37
N LYS A 21 3.00 2.97 11.14
CA LYS A 21 3.34 3.46 9.80
C LYS A 21 3.69 2.32 8.84
N ALA A 22 4.36 1.27 9.33
CA ALA A 22 4.69 0.08 8.53
C ALA A 22 3.43 -0.65 8.03
N SER A 23 2.42 -0.81 8.90
CA SER A 23 1.14 -1.44 8.54
C SER A 23 0.37 -0.63 7.50
N LEU A 24 0.34 0.70 7.63
CA LEU A 24 -0.30 1.58 6.64
C LEU A 24 0.40 1.51 5.27
N ARG A 25 1.74 1.51 5.23
CA ARG A 25 2.51 1.39 3.98
C ARG A 25 2.28 0.06 3.29
N LYS A 26 2.26 -1.05 4.05
CA LYS A 26 1.93 -2.38 3.52
C LYS A 26 0.53 -2.39 2.91
N MET A 27 -0.44 -1.80 3.59
CA MET A 27 -1.81 -1.67 3.08
C MET A 27 -1.83 -0.89 1.76
N LEU A 28 -1.20 0.29 1.71
CA LEU A 28 -1.15 1.09 0.49
C LEU A 28 -0.49 0.36 -0.68
N PHE A 29 0.61 -0.36 -0.44
CA PHE A 29 1.29 -1.15 -1.46
C PHE A 29 0.41 -2.26 -2.03
N VAL A 30 -0.28 -3.01 -1.15
CA VAL A 30 -1.23 -4.04 -1.55
C VAL A 30 -2.37 -3.43 -2.36
N MET A 31 -2.96 -2.33 -1.89
CA MET A 31 -4.07 -1.65 -2.58
C MET A 31 -3.65 -1.17 -3.98
N ASN A 32 -2.48 -0.52 -4.11
CA ASN A 32 -1.97 -0.07 -5.41
C ASN A 32 -1.80 -1.22 -6.40
N ALA A 33 -1.32 -2.38 -5.96
CA ALA A 33 -1.17 -3.53 -6.83
C ALA A 33 -2.53 -4.13 -7.24
N LEU A 34 -3.51 -4.17 -6.34
CA LEU A 34 -4.87 -4.58 -6.68
C LEU A 34 -5.47 -3.68 -7.77
N ASP A 35 -5.32 -2.35 -7.64
CA ASP A 35 -5.80 -1.37 -8.63
C ASP A 35 -5.13 -1.55 -10.01
N GLN A 36 -3.89 -2.03 -10.03
CA GLN A 36 -3.15 -2.36 -11.25
C GLN A 36 -3.44 -3.77 -11.80
N GLY A 37 -4.46 -4.47 -11.26
CA GLY A 37 -4.92 -5.76 -11.75
C GLY A 37 -4.08 -6.96 -11.29
N TRP A 38 -3.31 -6.81 -10.21
CA TRP A 38 -2.66 -7.94 -9.55
C TRP A 38 -3.64 -8.71 -8.65
N SER A 39 -3.47 -10.02 -8.58
CA SER A 39 -4.03 -10.88 -7.53
C SER A 39 -2.97 -11.11 -6.46
N ILE A 40 -3.34 -11.01 -5.19
CA ILE A 40 -2.40 -11.13 -4.07
C ILE A 40 -2.86 -12.26 -3.14
N LYS A 41 -1.94 -13.16 -2.81
CA LYS A 41 -2.15 -14.25 -1.84
C LYS A 41 -1.13 -14.13 -0.71
N LYS A 42 -1.59 -13.98 0.53
CA LYS A 42 -0.72 -14.15 1.71
C LYS A 42 -0.46 -15.64 1.95
N SER A 43 0.79 -16.00 2.18
CA SER A 43 1.22 -17.37 2.45
C SER A 43 2.34 -17.35 3.50
N GLN A 44 2.01 -17.74 4.73
CA GLN A 44 2.94 -17.69 5.87
C GLN A 44 3.56 -16.28 5.96
N ASP A 45 4.89 -16.20 5.84
CA ASP A 45 5.68 -14.97 5.96
C ASP A 45 5.94 -14.30 4.60
N SER A 46 5.06 -14.52 3.62
CA SER A 46 5.21 -13.96 2.28
C SER A 46 3.89 -13.55 1.64
N TYR A 47 3.99 -12.64 0.66
CA TYR A 47 2.90 -12.25 -0.23
C TYR A 47 3.26 -12.63 -1.67
N ILE A 48 2.35 -13.33 -2.34
CA ILE A 48 2.48 -13.77 -3.72
C ILE A 48 1.60 -12.89 -4.58
N PHE A 49 2.21 -12.08 -5.43
CA PHE A 49 1.55 -11.21 -6.39
C PHE A 49 1.53 -11.94 -7.73
N THR A 50 0.38 -11.99 -8.41
CA THR A 50 0.23 -12.63 -9.72
C THR A 50 -0.61 -11.76 -10.64
N LYS A 51 -0.11 -11.48 -11.85
CA LYS A 51 -0.81 -10.72 -12.88
C LYS A 51 -1.02 -11.60 -14.09
N LYS A 52 -2.19 -12.26 -14.14
CA LYS A 52 -2.48 -13.35 -15.09
C LYS A 52 -2.34 -12.92 -16.55
N HIS A 53 -2.80 -11.72 -16.89
CA HIS A 53 -2.75 -11.23 -18.27
C HIS A 53 -1.33 -10.86 -18.75
N GLU A 54 -0.37 -10.71 -17.82
CA GLU A 54 1.04 -10.46 -18.15
C GLU A 54 1.94 -11.69 -17.86
N ASN A 55 1.36 -12.81 -17.40
CA ASN A 55 2.09 -13.98 -16.91
C ASN A 55 3.19 -13.63 -15.87
N ARG A 56 2.98 -12.58 -15.07
CA ARG A 56 3.93 -12.15 -14.04
C ARG A 56 3.58 -12.74 -12.68
N ARG A 57 4.63 -13.08 -11.92
CA ARG A 57 4.53 -13.55 -10.54
C ARG A 57 5.70 -13.02 -9.73
N GLU A 58 5.40 -12.38 -8.61
CA GLU A 58 6.40 -11.83 -7.69
C GLU A 58 6.11 -12.35 -6.28
N ILE A 59 7.17 -12.62 -5.51
CA ILE A 59 7.07 -13.13 -4.13
C ILE A 59 7.84 -12.19 -3.24
N PHE A 60 7.13 -11.56 -2.30
CA PHE A 60 7.71 -10.66 -1.32
C PHE A 60 7.67 -11.33 0.04
N GLN A 61 8.83 -11.53 0.66
CA GLN A 61 8.89 -11.90 2.07
C GLN A 61 8.38 -10.72 2.91
N GLU A 62 7.68 -10.99 4.00
CA GLU A 62 7.03 -9.95 4.81
C GLU A 62 8.06 -8.99 5.42
N ASN A 63 9.22 -9.49 5.86
CA ASN A 63 10.34 -8.67 6.31
C ASN A 63 10.97 -7.83 5.18
N TYR A 64 11.21 -8.44 4.02
CA TYR A 64 11.77 -7.74 2.86
C TYR A 64 10.81 -6.68 2.33
N LEU A 65 9.50 -6.94 2.39
CA LEU A 65 8.49 -5.96 1.99
C LEU A 65 8.54 -4.74 2.91
N GLU A 66 8.68 -4.92 4.22
CA GLU A 66 8.83 -3.81 5.16
C GLU A 66 10.08 -2.99 4.89
N ASP A 67 11.23 -3.64 4.66
CA ASP A 67 12.50 -2.98 4.35
C ASP A 67 12.48 -2.30 2.97
N PHE A 68 11.87 -2.94 1.96
CA PHE A 68 11.68 -2.39 0.62
C PHE A 68 10.77 -1.18 0.67
N LEU A 69 9.66 -1.25 1.41
CA LEU A 69 8.76 -0.12 1.59
C LEU A 69 9.43 1.01 2.36
N PHE A 70 10.25 0.70 3.37
CA PHE A 70 11.01 1.69 4.13
C PHE A 70 12.05 2.41 3.26
N SER A 71 12.76 1.67 2.40
CA SER A 71 13.81 2.22 1.53
C SER A 71 13.26 2.96 0.31
N ASN A 72 12.18 2.49 -0.31
CA ASN A 72 11.64 3.03 -1.56
C ASN A 72 10.52 4.07 -1.39
N PHE A 73 9.85 4.14 -0.23
CA PHE A 73 8.83 5.16 0.09
C PHE A 73 9.37 6.21 1.07
N SER A 74 10.64 6.58 0.92
CA SER A 74 11.30 7.65 1.68
C SER A 74 10.79 9.06 1.33
N SER A 75 10.00 9.19 0.26
CA SER A 75 9.14 10.36 0.03
C SER A 75 7.72 10.04 0.48
N ASP A 76 7.13 10.96 1.22
CA ASP A 76 5.74 10.93 1.66
C ASP A 76 4.82 10.38 0.54
N PRO A 77 4.10 9.26 0.75
CA PRO A 77 3.17 8.72 -0.24
C PRO A 77 2.12 9.75 -0.70
N PHE A 78 1.88 10.80 0.08
CA PHE A 78 0.96 11.90 -0.25
C PHE A 78 1.58 13.00 -1.16
N GLU A 79 2.89 12.96 -1.45
CA GLU A 79 3.57 13.86 -2.41
C GLU A 79 3.51 13.35 -3.86
N MET A 80 3.38 12.03 -4.06
CA MET A 80 3.32 11.41 -5.40
C MET A 80 2.02 11.76 -6.17
N THR A 81 1.00 12.30 -5.49
CA THR A 81 -0.27 12.72 -6.11
C THR A 81 -0.30 14.19 -6.54
N LYS A 82 0.81 14.94 -6.43
CA LYS A 82 0.89 16.36 -6.79
C LYS A 82 1.75 16.70 -8.01
N LYS A 83 2.16 15.72 -8.82
CA LYS A 83 2.84 15.98 -10.11
C LYS A 83 1.93 15.75 -11.31
N HIS A 84 0.85 16.53 -11.40
CA HIS A 84 0.19 16.87 -12.66
C HIS A 84 -0.56 18.19 -12.45
N ASP A 85 0.20 19.29 -12.46
CA ASP A 85 -0.27 20.63 -12.83
C ASP A 85 0.74 21.19 -13.82
#